data_AF-A0A7S3N0A7-F1
#
_entry.id   AF-A0A7S3N0A7-F1
#
_cell.length_a   1.000
_cell.length_b   1.000
_cell.length_c   1.000
_cell.angle_alpha   90.00
_cell.angle_beta   90.00
_cell.angle_gamma   90.00
#
_symmetry.space_group_name_H-M   'P 1'
#
loop_
_entity.id
_entity.type
_entity.pdbx_description
1 polymer ?
#
loop_
_entity_poly.entity_id
_entity_poly.type
_entity_poly.pdbx_seq_one_letter_code
_entity_poly.pdbx_strand_id
1 'polypeptide(L)'
;MDYFKHIKVQNVACGGLHTLVITKTNILYCWGSTEGGQLGIPFSRIAVLVRGEENAVKIPQKIESMVGLNVVQIACGETHSLCLTKEGQIWGWGLSMYGQLGLGFSSDSFEPGMGMEKSKVPEPKEIECLREENISKIFCGSTFSLFLNKQ
;
A
#
# COMPACT_ATOMS: atom_id res chain seq x y z
N MET A 1 -4.96 -24.37 -5.51
CA MET A 1 -5.75 -23.84 -4.37
C MET A 1 -6.63 -22.73 -4.89
N ASP A 2 -7.90 -22.69 -4.48
CA ASP A 2 -8.79 -21.55 -4.73
C ASP A 2 -8.86 -20.71 -3.45
N TYR A 3 -7.99 -19.71 -3.34
CA TYR A 3 -7.80 -18.91 -2.12
C TYR A 3 -9.05 -18.14 -1.71
N PHE A 4 -9.91 -17.78 -2.66
CA PHE A 4 -11.09 -16.94 -2.41
C PHE A 4 -12.42 -17.70 -2.54
N LYS A 5 -12.40 -19.04 -2.63
CA LYS A 5 -13.60 -19.89 -2.77
C LYS A 5 -14.73 -19.55 -1.80
N HIS A 6 -14.39 -19.19 -0.57
CA HIS A 6 -15.33 -18.87 0.51
C HIS A 6 -15.22 -17.42 1.00
N ILE A 7 -14.52 -16.57 0.26
CA ILE A 7 -14.27 -15.17 0.59
C ILE A 7 -14.87 -14.30 -0.51
N LYS A 8 -15.82 -13.44 -0.13
CA LYS A 8 -16.41 -12.49 -1.09
C LYS A 8 -15.45 -11.33 -1.31
N VAL A 9 -14.91 -11.22 -2.51
CA VAL A 9 -14.11 -10.06 -2.95
C VAL A 9 -15.02 -8.84 -3.15
N GLN A 10 -14.57 -7.68 -2.67
CA GLN A 10 -15.23 -6.39 -2.87
C GLN A 10 -14.61 -5.62 -4.03
N ASN A 11 -13.28 -5.50 -4.05
CA ASN A 11 -12.57 -4.75 -5.09
C ASN A 11 -11.15 -5.31 -5.26
N VAL A 12 -10.56 -5.05 -6.43
CA VAL A 12 -9.19 -5.43 -6.79
C VAL A 12 -8.50 -4.22 -7.40
N ALA A 13 -7.23 -4.00 -7.03
CA ALA A 13 -6.36 -3.04 -7.68
C ALA A 13 -5.07 -3.75 -8.11
N CYS A 14 -4.63 -3.51 -9.34
CA CYS A 14 -3.42 -4.10 -9.91
C CYS A 14 -2.42 -2.99 -10.20
N GLY A 15 -1.24 -3.08 -9.60
CA GLY A 15 -0.11 -2.24 -9.93
C GLY A 15 0.78 -2.88 -10.99
N GLY A 16 1.97 -2.32 -11.19
CA GLY A 16 2.93 -2.85 -12.17
C GLY A 16 3.38 -4.28 -11.84
N LEU A 17 3.73 -4.52 -10.56
CA LEU A 17 4.27 -5.80 -10.09
C LEU A 17 3.59 -6.34 -8.83
N HIS A 18 2.42 -5.82 -8.45
CA HIS A 18 1.70 -6.28 -7.27
C HIS A 18 0.19 -6.15 -7.45
N THR A 19 -0.56 -6.85 -6.61
CA THR A 19 -2.02 -6.82 -6.59
C THR A 19 -2.48 -6.59 -5.17
N LEU A 20 -3.50 -5.75 -5.00
CA LEU A 20 -4.28 -5.60 -3.78
C LEU A 20 -5.70 -6.11 -4.01
N VAL A 21 -6.24 -6.79 -3.00
CA VAL A 21 -7.63 -7.26 -2.97
C VAL A 21 -8.24 -6.88 -1.65
N ILE A 22 -9.39 -6.22 -1.69
CA ILE A 22 -10.21 -6.03 -0.51
C ILE A 22 -11.46 -6.91 -0.57
N THR A 23 -11.79 -7.51 0.56
CA THR A 23 -12.96 -8.38 0.73
C THR A 23 -14.16 -7.59 1.25
N LYS A 24 -15.36 -8.16 1.16
CA LYS A 24 -16.60 -7.58 1.72
C LYS A 24 -16.59 -7.46 3.25
N THR A 25 -15.64 -8.14 3.91
CA THR A 25 -15.38 -8.03 5.35
C THR A 25 -14.22 -7.09 5.66
N ASN A 26 -13.87 -6.20 4.71
CA ASN A 26 -12.81 -5.18 4.83
C ASN A 26 -11.42 -5.74 5.15
N ILE A 27 -11.15 -7.01 4.83
CA ILE A 27 -9.80 -7.59 4.94
C ILE A 27 -9.06 -7.32 3.63
N LEU A 28 -7.87 -6.72 3.76
CA LEU A 28 -6.96 -6.40 2.67
C LEU A 28 -5.92 -7.51 2.49
N TYR A 29 -5.82 -7.99 1.26
CA TYR A 29 -4.83 -8.97 0.81
C TYR A 29 -3.92 -8.38 -0.25
N CYS A 30 -2.70 -8.89 -0.34
CA CYS A 30 -1.73 -8.52 -1.35
C CYS A 30 -0.89 -9.71 -1.82
N TRP A 31 -0.29 -9.59 -2.99
CA TRP A 31 0.78 -10.47 -3.48
C TRP A 31 1.54 -9.77 -4.61
N GLY A 32 2.69 -10.32 -5.00
CA GLY A 32 3.57 -9.78 -6.03
C GLY A 32 4.97 -9.45 -5.53
N SER A 33 5.64 -8.50 -6.20
CA SER A 33 7.03 -8.11 -5.94
C SER A 33 7.25 -7.58 -4.53
N THR A 34 8.39 -7.97 -3.94
CA THR A 34 8.79 -7.61 -2.58
C THR A 34 9.82 -6.47 -2.52
N GLU A 35 10.32 -6.01 -3.67
CA GLU A 35 11.52 -5.17 -3.73
C GLU A 35 11.31 -3.73 -3.24
N GLY A 36 10.09 -3.20 -3.34
CA GLY A 36 9.79 -1.78 -3.10
C GLY A 36 8.95 -1.49 -1.84
N GLY A 37 8.57 -2.49 -1.05
CA GLY A 37 7.60 -2.31 0.05
C GLY A 37 6.14 -2.34 -0.41
N GLN A 38 5.92 -2.56 -1.70
CA GLN A 38 4.72 -2.95 -2.45
C GLN A 38 3.50 -3.43 -1.69
N LEU A 39 3.81 -4.42 -0.88
CA LEU A 39 2.86 -5.33 -0.29
C LEU A 39 2.34 -4.82 1.06
N GLY A 40 2.94 -3.76 1.62
CA GLY A 40 2.56 -3.26 2.94
C GLY A 40 2.85 -4.28 4.06
N ILE A 41 3.74 -5.25 3.78
CA ILE A 41 4.17 -6.26 4.73
C ILE A 41 5.62 -5.92 5.13
N PRO A 42 5.96 -5.87 6.43
CA PRO A 42 7.31 -5.59 6.89
C PRO A 42 8.34 -6.53 6.25
N PHE A 43 9.52 -6.02 5.88
CA PHE A 43 10.57 -6.85 5.24
C PHE A 43 10.98 -8.07 6.08
N SER A 44 10.96 -7.95 7.42
CA SER A 44 11.20 -9.06 8.33
C SER A 44 10.19 -10.21 8.15
N ARG A 45 8.92 -9.89 7.86
CA ARG A 45 7.87 -10.87 7.57
C ARG A 45 7.97 -11.39 6.14
N ILE A 46 8.32 -10.54 5.18
CA ILE A 46 8.62 -10.97 3.81
C ILE A 46 9.71 -12.04 3.79
N ALA A 47 10.82 -11.82 4.50
CA ALA A 47 11.94 -12.76 4.54
C ALA A 47 11.50 -14.17 4.99
N VAL A 48 10.56 -14.25 5.93
CA VAL A 48 9.95 -15.52 6.38
C VAL A 48 9.02 -16.11 5.31
N LEU A 49 8.19 -15.29 4.65
CA LEU A 49 7.23 -15.74 3.65
C LEU A 49 7.89 -16.30 2.38
N VAL A 50 8.99 -15.69 1.94
CA VAL A 50 9.71 -16.07 0.70
C VAL A 50 10.93 -16.94 0.96
N ARG A 51 11.17 -17.35 2.22
CA ARG A 51 12.34 -18.11 2.67
C ARG A 51 13.69 -17.49 2.26
N GLY A 52 13.72 -16.18 2.03
CA GLY A 52 14.91 -15.44 1.57
C GLY A 52 15.34 -15.68 0.12
N GLU A 53 14.61 -16.48 -0.66
CA GLU A 53 15.05 -16.93 -2.00
C GLU A 53 14.24 -16.32 -3.15
N GLU A 54 13.08 -15.69 -2.89
CA GLU A 54 12.22 -15.14 -3.94
C GLU A 54 11.95 -13.63 -3.78
N ASN A 55 12.02 -12.90 -4.90
CA ASN A 55 11.67 -11.47 -4.96
C ASN A 55 10.15 -11.23 -5.09
N ALA A 56 9.32 -12.22 -4.78
CA ALA A 56 7.88 -12.13 -4.89
C ALA A 56 7.16 -13.03 -3.87
N VAL A 57 6.08 -12.49 -3.31
CA VAL A 57 5.07 -13.28 -2.61
C VAL A 57 4.08 -13.79 -3.66
N LYS A 58 4.04 -15.10 -3.89
CA LYS A 58 3.23 -15.72 -4.98
C LYS A 58 1.80 -16.09 -4.59
N ILE A 59 1.46 -15.96 -3.31
CA ILE A 59 0.17 -16.35 -2.77
C ILE A 59 -0.45 -15.19 -2.00
N PRO A 60 -1.78 -14.98 -2.05
CA PRO A 60 -2.41 -13.88 -1.32
C PRO A 60 -2.05 -13.89 0.17
N GLN A 61 -1.51 -12.78 0.65
CA GLN A 61 -1.17 -12.54 2.05
C GLN A 61 -2.03 -11.43 2.61
N LYS A 62 -2.48 -11.59 3.85
CA LYS A 62 -3.22 -10.55 4.54
C LYS A 62 -2.28 -9.44 5.01
N ILE A 63 -2.68 -8.19 4.82
CA ILE A 63 -1.96 -7.04 5.39
C ILE A 63 -2.46 -6.83 6.82
N GLU A 64 -1.78 -7.45 7.78
CA GLU A 64 -2.25 -7.50 9.18
C GLU A 64 -2.36 -6.11 9.84
N SER A 65 -1.48 -5.17 9.49
CA SER A 65 -1.49 -3.80 10.02
C SER A 65 -2.73 -2.99 9.62
N MET A 66 -3.50 -3.45 8.62
CA MET A 66 -4.70 -2.77 8.13
C MET A 66 -6.01 -3.34 8.70
N VAL A 67 -5.92 -4.37 9.54
CA VAL A 67 -7.10 -5.01 10.13
C VAL A 67 -7.78 -4.06 11.10
N GLY A 68 -9.11 -3.93 10.98
CA GLY A 68 -9.92 -3.07 11.85
C GLY A 68 -10.03 -1.62 11.36
N LEU A 69 -9.23 -1.20 10.38
CA LEU A 69 -9.28 0.16 9.80
C LEU A 69 -10.38 0.35 8.75
N ASN A 70 -11.31 -0.61 8.59
CA ASN A 70 -12.45 -0.50 7.67
C ASN A 70 -12.11 0.08 6.29
N VAL A 71 -11.10 -0.48 5.61
CA VAL A 71 -10.72 -0.02 4.27
C VAL A 71 -11.93 -0.13 3.32
N VAL A 72 -12.16 0.90 2.50
CA VAL A 72 -13.30 0.95 1.55
C VAL A 72 -12.86 1.09 0.10
N GLN A 73 -11.67 1.65 -0.14
CA GLN A 73 -11.09 1.78 -1.48
C GLN A 73 -9.59 1.49 -1.43
N ILE A 74 -9.09 0.90 -2.52
CA ILE A 74 -7.68 0.58 -2.75
C ILE A 74 -7.27 1.11 -4.11
N ALA A 75 -6.00 1.48 -4.26
CA ALA A 75 -5.39 1.87 -5.52
C ALA A 75 -3.92 1.42 -5.55
N CYS A 76 -3.43 1.04 -6.73
CA CYS A 76 -2.06 0.62 -6.94
C CYS A 76 -1.45 1.45 -8.07
N GLY A 77 -0.26 2.00 -7.82
CA GLY A 77 0.60 2.52 -8.87
C GLY A 77 1.58 1.45 -9.35
N GLU A 78 2.69 1.87 -9.96
CA GLU A 78 3.69 0.92 -10.45
C GLU A 78 4.34 0.14 -9.30
N THR A 79 4.80 0.87 -8.30
CA THR A 79 5.56 0.37 -7.14
C THR A 79 5.06 0.91 -5.80
N HIS A 80 3.86 1.51 -5.76
CA HIS A 80 3.24 2.02 -4.54
C HIS A 80 1.76 1.65 -4.47
N SER A 81 1.21 1.76 -3.27
CA SER A 81 -0.15 1.41 -2.94
C SER A 81 -0.77 2.49 -2.06
N LEU A 82 -2.08 2.67 -2.22
CA LEU A 82 -2.89 3.51 -1.37
C LEU A 82 -4.15 2.77 -0.93
N CYS A 83 -4.67 3.14 0.24
CA CYS A 83 -6.03 2.81 0.62
C CYS A 83 -6.73 3.95 1.37
N LEU A 84 -8.05 3.98 1.26
CA LEU A 84 -8.94 4.91 1.95
C LEU A 84 -9.81 4.12 2.93
N THR A 85 -9.88 4.56 4.18
CA THR A 85 -10.74 3.98 5.22
C THR A 85 -12.13 4.59 5.20
N LYS A 86 -13.09 3.92 5.85
CA LYS A 86 -14.45 4.44 6.01
C LYS A 86 -14.47 5.76 6.81
N GLU A 87 -13.51 5.92 7.70
CA GLU A 87 -13.30 7.08 8.57
C GLU A 87 -12.61 8.24 7.81
N GLY A 88 -12.30 8.08 6.52
CA GLY A 88 -11.71 9.12 5.68
C GLY A 88 -10.18 9.19 5.73
N GLN A 89 -9.53 8.29 6.47
CA GLN A 89 -8.08 8.24 6.57
C GLN A 89 -7.47 7.63 5.32
N ILE A 90 -6.34 8.17 4.88
CA ILE A 90 -5.61 7.68 3.73
C ILE A 90 -4.28 7.12 4.19
N TRP A 91 -3.98 5.91 3.72
CA TRP A 91 -2.75 5.22 4.04
C TRP A 91 -2.00 4.91 2.75
N GLY A 92 -0.67 5.04 2.79
CA GLY A 92 0.20 4.78 1.66
C GLY A 92 1.43 3.97 2.04
N TRP A 93 1.89 3.12 1.13
CA TRP A 93 3.11 2.32 1.26
C TRP A 93 3.69 1.95 -0.10
N GLY A 94 4.92 1.42 -0.09
CA GLY A 94 5.70 1.09 -1.26
C GLY A 94 6.84 2.07 -1.49
N LEU A 95 7.32 2.09 -2.73
CA LEU A 95 8.42 2.95 -3.13
C LEU A 95 7.91 4.37 -3.34
N SER A 96 8.65 5.37 -2.88
CA SER A 96 8.29 6.79 -2.92
C SER A 96 9.41 7.70 -3.44
N MET A 97 10.18 7.26 -4.43
CA MET A 97 11.33 8.02 -4.97
C MET A 97 10.95 9.41 -5.52
N TYR A 98 9.73 9.57 -6.02
CA TYR A 98 9.23 10.84 -6.58
C TYR A 98 8.20 11.52 -5.65
N GLY A 99 8.08 11.07 -4.40
CA GLY A 99 7.10 11.60 -3.45
C GLY A 99 5.66 11.13 -3.71
N GLN A 100 5.45 10.07 -4.49
CA GLN A 100 4.11 9.56 -4.82
C GLN A 100 3.24 9.19 -3.61
N LEU A 101 3.83 8.92 -2.44
CA LEU A 101 3.06 8.65 -1.22
C LEU A 101 2.54 9.91 -0.53
N GLY A 102 3.05 11.11 -0.84
CA GLY A 102 2.58 12.35 -0.22
C GLY A 102 2.86 12.47 1.29
N LEU A 103 3.68 11.60 1.87
CA LEU A 103 3.99 11.57 3.32
C LEU A 103 4.87 12.76 3.78
N GLY A 104 5.30 13.61 2.85
CA GLY A 104 6.32 14.63 3.09
C GLY A 104 7.72 14.00 3.27
N PHE A 105 8.75 14.79 3.00
CA PHE A 105 10.10 14.47 3.48
C PHE A 105 10.26 15.22 4.79
N SER A 106 10.43 14.54 5.93
CA SER A 106 10.85 15.25 7.14
C SER A 106 12.24 15.83 6.86
N SER A 107 12.46 17.11 7.17
CA SER A 107 13.76 17.77 6.97
C SER A 107 14.90 17.04 7.68
N ASP A 108 14.61 16.28 8.73
CA ASP A 108 15.56 15.43 9.47
C ASP A 108 16.01 14.18 8.69
N SER A 109 15.38 13.89 7.56
CA SER A 109 15.68 12.71 6.73
C SER A 109 16.41 13.02 5.43
N PHE A 110 16.70 14.31 5.16
CA PHE A 110 17.58 14.74 4.08
C PHE A 110 19.02 14.88 4.60
N GLU A 111 19.74 13.77 4.63
CA GLU A 111 21.21 13.84 4.53
C GLU A 111 21.58 13.67 3.04
N PRO A 112 22.33 14.62 2.45
CA PRO A 112 22.82 14.49 1.08
C PRO A 112 23.60 13.17 0.93
N GLY A 113 23.15 12.30 0.02
CA GLY A 113 23.82 11.01 -0.27
C GLY A 113 23.12 9.75 0.26
N MET A 114 21.98 9.85 0.94
CA MET A 114 21.22 8.65 1.32
C MET A 114 20.47 8.06 0.13
N GLY A 115 20.87 6.86 -0.26
CA GLY A 115 20.38 6.15 -1.43
C GLY A 115 18.95 5.61 -1.32
N MET A 116 18.59 4.78 -2.30
CA MET A 116 17.26 4.22 -2.58
C MET A 116 16.52 3.59 -1.38
N GLU A 117 17.20 3.22 -0.29
CA GLU A 117 16.57 2.54 0.86
C GLU A 117 15.58 3.42 1.63
N LYS A 118 15.85 4.72 1.82
CA LYS A 118 14.90 5.62 2.53
C LYS A 118 13.63 5.92 1.74
N SER A 119 13.61 5.61 0.45
CA SER A 119 12.41 5.77 -0.39
C SER A 119 11.41 4.63 -0.20
N LYS A 120 11.76 3.55 0.51
CA LYS A 120 10.87 2.40 0.70
C LYS A 120 10.08 2.55 1.99
N VAL A 121 8.76 2.46 1.87
CA VAL A 121 7.82 2.44 2.99
C VAL A 121 7.20 1.04 3.01
N PRO A 122 7.78 0.07 3.73
CA PRO A 122 7.35 -1.33 3.67
C PRO A 122 6.03 -1.61 4.39
N GLU A 123 5.59 -0.67 5.24
CA GLU A 123 4.37 -0.79 6.03
C GLU A 123 3.46 0.41 5.74
N PRO A 124 2.12 0.22 5.70
CA PRO A 124 1.17 1.31 5.57
C PRO A 124 1.43 2.43 6.58
N LYS A 125 1.54 3.66 6.07
CA LYS A 125 1.60 4.88 6.89
C LYS A 125 0.45 5.80 6.51
N GLU A 126 -0.17 6.38 7.51
CA GLU A 126 -1.21 7.40 7.30
C GLU A 126 -0.60 8.66 6.68
N ILE A 127 -1.27 9.22 5.68
CA ILE A 127 -0.93 10.50 5.05
C ILE A 127 -1.60 11.60 5.88
N GLU A 128 -0.99 11.91 7.03
CA GLU A 128 -1.63 12.73 8.07
C GLU A 128 -2.00 14.14 7.60
N CYS A 129 -1.28 14.71 6.63
CA CYS A 129 -1.57 16.02 6.07
C CYS A 129 -2.93 16.08 5.33
N LEU A 130 -3.58 14.94 5.08
CA LEU A 130 -4.91 14.85 4.46
C LEU A 130 -6.03 14.59 5.47
N ARG A 131 -5.77 14.54 6.79
CA ARG A 131 -6.79 14.23 7.81
C ARG A 131 -7.95 15.23 7.83
N GLU A 132 -7.66 16.50 7.60
CA GLU A 132 -8.66 17.57 7.60
C GLU A 132 -9.33 17.74 6.22
N GLU A 133 -8.91 16.96 5.22
CA GLU A 133 -9.48 16.99 3.88
C GLU A 133 -10.65 16.01 3.76
N ASN A 134 -11.71 16.42 3.06
CA ASN A 134 -12.89 15.57 2.86
C ASN A 134 -12.71 14.62 1.67
N ILE A 135 -11.66 13.79 1.70
CA ILE A 135 -11.29 12.94 0.58
C ILE A 135 -12.31 11.79 0.42
N SER A 136 -12.76 11.59 -0.81
CA SER A 136 -13.81 10.65 -1.16
C SER A 136 -13.38 9.54 -2.10
N LYS A 137 -12.31 9.78 -2.88
CA LYS A 137 -11.71 8.80 -3.77
C LYS A 137 -10.20 8.98 -3.85
N ILE A 138 -9.51 7.87 -4.06
CA ILE A 138 -8.06 7.80 -4.25
C ILE A 138 -7.73 7.16 -5.59
N PHE A 139 -6.64 7.59 -6.22
CA PHE A 139 -6.13 7.03 -7.47
C PHE A 139 -4.62 7.02 -7.48
N CYS A 140 -4.04 6.08 -8.22
CA CYS A 140 -2.60 5.99 -8.46
C CYS A 140 -2.34 5.98 -9.96
N GLY A 141 -1.38 6.78 -10.40
CA GLY A 141 -0.67 6.58 -11.67
C GLY A 141 0.62 5.79 -11.45
N SER A 142 1.51 5.77 -12.44
CA SER A 142 2.81 5.06 -12.32
C SER A 142 3.61 5.57 -11.12
N THR A 143 3.80 6.88 -11.07
CA THR A 143 4.68 7.59 -10.12
C THR A 143 4.01 8.77 -9.44
N PHE A 144 2.68 8.78 -9.37
CA PHE A 144 1.92 9.86 -8.71
C PHE A 144 0.63 9.32 -8.08
N SER A 145 0.08 10.08 -7.15
CA SER A 145 -1.20 9.83 -6.48
C SER A 145 -2.15 11.01 -6.69
N LEU A 146 -3.44 10.73 -6.79
CA LEU A 146 -4.50 11.74 -6.85
C LEU A 146 -5.54 11.46 -5.79
N PHE A 147 -6.04 12.54 -5.19
CA PHE A 147 -7.07 12.51 -4.16
C PHE A 147 -8.22 13.43 -4.56
N LEU A 148 -9.45 12.91 -4.51
CA LEU A 148 -10.65 13.66 -4.89
C LEU A 148 -11.47 13.99 -3.65
N ASN A 149 -11.60 15.28 -3.34
CA ASN A 149 -12.51 15.76 -2.31
C ASN A 149 -13.98 15.56 -2.70
N LYS A 150 -14.82 15.26 -1.70
CA LYS A 150 -16.26 15.48 -1.80
C LYS A 150 -16.50 16.98 -1.94
N GLN A 151 -17.29 17.35 -2.95
CA GLN A 151 -17.88 18.69 -3.05
C GLN A 151 -18.88 18.92 -1.93
#